data_AF-A0A848TKL7-F1
#
_entry.id   AF-A0A848TKL7-F1
#
_cell.length_a   1.000
_cell.length_b   1.000
_cell.length_c   1.000
_cell.angle_alpha   90.00
_cell.angle_beta   90.00
_cell.angle_gamma   90.00
#
_symmetry.space_group_name_H-M   'P 1'
#
loop_
_entity.id
_entity.type
_entity.pdbx_description
1 polymer ?
#
loop_
_entity_poly.entity_id
_entity_poly.type
_entity_poly.pdbx_seq_one_letter_code
_entity_poly.pdbx_strand_id
1 'polypeptide(L)'
;AMGRLVGRAGGISPRLRLPLPDTLDHAFRSWVAANPGPDNGQYKYLSLPDLPPSGRTAPLGAIVLLERSEAQPPSLSPVEPEIAMDTLLFQNFTREVHSVDVLKLLARMTTTLPVLRLRYGEAPQAADLLAQSFKVWPDPVPSDPVLAGALARADLDAMPAIVVTAGETYRQRPGAAMADVGDALYLSDPEGGRIHRLNPVSQAIWTLLEHPISPEQIRDVLVEAFPDTNPDRIGADVTEFMAGLGAAGLIDRV
;
A
#
# COMPACT_ATOMS: atom_id res chain seq x y z
N ALA A 1 28.93 2.82 0.34
CA ALA A 1 28.22 1.80 1.13
C ALA A 1 26.78 1.75 0.62
N MET A 2 26.25 0.57 0.30
CA MET A 2 24.82 0.45 -0.06
C MET A 2 23.98 0.93 1.13
N GLY A 3 22.97 1.77 0.87
CA GLY A 3 22.07 2.22 1.93
C GLY A 3 21.20 1.07 2.48
N ARG A 4 20.34 1.37 3.44
CA ARG A 4 19.40 0.42 4.07
C ARG A 4 18.00 1.02 4.08
N LEU A 5 16.97 0.18 4.00
CA LEU A 5 15.60 0.62 4.26
C LEU A 5 15.49 1.01 5.74
N VAL A 6 15.17 2.27 5.98
CA VAL A 6 15.11 2.85 7.33
C VAL A 6 13.79 3.58 7.54
N GLY A 7 13.24 3.43 8.74
CA GLY A 7 12.20 4.32 9.24
C GLY A 7 12.84 5.61 9.76
N ARG A 8 12.10 6.72 9.67
CA ARG A 8 12.51 8.02 10.21
C ARG A 8 11.50 8.46 11.28
N ALA A 9 11.98 8.77 12.48
CA ALA A 9 11.16 9.30 13.54
C ALA A 9 10.69 10.73 13.20
N GLY A 10 9.40 11.00 13.39
CA GLY A 10 8.83 12.35 13.26
C GLY A 10 9.15 13.28 14.43
N GLY A 11 9.58 12.72 15.57
CA GLY A 11 9.73 13.47 16.83
C GLY A 11 8.39 13.89 17.46
N ILE A 12 7.29 13.26 17.02
CA ILE A 12 5.93 13.58 17.48
C ILE A 12 5.62 12.73 18.72
N SER A 13 5.16 13.37 19.79
CA SER A 13 4.74 12.68 21.01
C SER A 13 3.58 11.71 20.74
N PRO A 14 3.59 10.50 21.33
CA PRO A 14 2.47 9.57 21.20
C PRO A 14 1.16 10.18 21.72
N ARG A 15 0.07 9.98 20.98
CA ARG A 15 -1.26 10.47 21.31
C ARG A 15 -2.18 9.34 21.75
N LEU A 16 -2.71 9.44 22.96
CA LEU A 16 -3.78 8.59 23.48
C LEU A 16 -5.14 9.21 23.19
N ARG A 17 -6.15 8.36 22.94
CA ARG A 17 -7.57 8.75 22.91
C ARG A 17 -8.18 8.52 24.29
N LEU A 18 -9.01 9.46 24.73
CA LEU A 18 -9.71 9.44 26.00
C LEU A 18 -11.23 9.15 25.80
N PRO A 19 -11.90 8.55 26.80
CA PRO A 19 -11.31 7.94 28.00
C PRO A 19 -10.48 6.69 27.66
N LEU A 20 -9.55 6.34 28.55
CA LEU A 20 -8.78 5.10 28.41
C LEU A 20 -9.70 3.88 28.59
N PRO A 21 -9.60 2.85 27.74
CA PRO A 21 -10.36 1.61 27.89
C PRO A 21 -10.21 0.99 29.28
N ASP A 22 -11.31 0.52 29.86
CA ASP A 22 -11.35 -0.10 31.20
C ASP A 22 -10.49 -1.37 31.31
N THR A 23 -10.16 -1.96 30.17
CA THR A 23 -9.31 -3.15 30.07
C THR A 23 -7.82 -2.87 30.31
N LEU A 24 -7.42 -1.60 30.33
CA LEU A 24 -6.06 -1.19 30.69
C LEU A 24 -5.86 -1.20 32.20
N ASP A 25 -4.80 -1.88 32.63
CA ASP A 25 -4.49 -2.09 34.04
C ASP A 25 -4.08 -0.80 34.78
N HIS A 26 -4.04 -0.92 36.11
CA HIS A 26 -3.66 0.19 36.99
C HIS A 26 -2.22 0.67 36.73
N ALA A 27 -1.32 -0.25 36.37
CA ALA A 27 0.08 0.08 36.10
C ALA A 27 0.21 1.01 34.88
N PHE A 28 -0.46 0.69 33.78
CA PHE A 28 -0.51 1.54 32.59
C PHE A 28 -1.13 2.90 32.88
N ARG A 29 -2.26 2.93 33.60
CA ARG A 29 -2.91 4.20 33.99
C ARG A 29 -2.01 5.09 34.84
N SER A 30 -1.29 4.48 35.79
CA SER A 30 -0.30 5.18 36.62
C SER A 30 0.86 5.71 35.77
N TRP A 31 1.34 4.93 34.80
CA TRP A 31 2.36 5.36 33.85
C TRP A 31 1.89 6.52 32.97
N VAL A 32 0.64 6.51 32.49
CA VAL A 32 0.04 7.63 31.74
C VAL A 32 -0.10 8.89 32.61
N ALA A 33 -0.39 8.75 33.90
CA ALA A 33 -0.42 9.87 34.83
C ALA A 33 0.99 10.44 35.07
N ALA A 34 2.01 9.58 35.17
CA ALA A 34 3.40 9.96 35.37
C ALA A 34 4.08 10.60 34.14
N ASN A 35 3.51 10.42 32.94
CA ASN A 35 3.99 11.02 31.69
C ASN A 35 2.99 12.10 31.21
N PRO A 36 2.98 13.30 31.82
CA PRO A 36 2.06 14.37 31.45
C PRO A 36 2.39 14.93 30.07
N GLY A 37 1.44 15.65 29.48
CA GLY A 37 1.63 16.37 28.23
C GLY A 37 0.32 17.07 27.85
N PRO A 38 0.31 17.80 26.72
CA PRO A 38 -0.88 18.51 26.28
C PRO A 38 -2.07 17.57 26.14
N ASP A 39 -3.20 17.95 26.72
CA ASP A 39 -4.44 17.18 26.63
C ASP A 39 -5.67 18.07 26.39
N ASN A 40 -6.74 17.41 25.99
CA ASN A 40 -8.09 17.95 25.92
C ASN A 40 -9.08 16.84 26.29
N GLY A 41 -10.38 17.11 26.19
CA GLY A 41 -11.41 16.11 26.54
C GLY A 41 -11.35 14.80 25.76
N GLN A 42 -10.69 14.77 24.59
CA GLN A 42 -10.66 13.61 23.69
C GLN A 42 -9.27 12.98 23.54
N TYR A 43 -8.19 13.72 23.74
CA TYR A 43 -6.83 13.28 23.46
C TYR A 43 -5.86 13.73 24.53
N LYS A 44 -4.84 12.91 24.78
CA LYS A 44 -3.67 13.25 25.60
C LYS A 44 -2.40 12.89 24.86
N TYR A 45 -1.46 13.82 24.78
CA TYR A 45 -0.11 13.56 24.30
C TYR A 45 0.80 13.22 25.48
N LEU A 46 1.69 12.24 25.29
CA LEU A 46 2.62 11.78 26.32
C LEU A 46 3.99 12.45 26.13
N SER A 47 4.47 13.15 27.16
CA SER A 47 5.87 13.60 27.18
C SER A 47 6.76 12.46 27.66
N LEU A 48 7.40 11.77 26.74
CA LEU A 48 8.30 10.65 27.03
C LEU A 48 9.76 11.13 27.06
N PRO A 49 10.56 10.74 28.08
CA PRO A 49 11.95 11.17 28.21
C PRO A 49 12.87 10.59 27.12
N ASP A 50 12.48 9.46 26.53
CA ASP A 50 13.23 8.68 25.54
C ASP A 50 12.65 8.78 24.13
N LEU A 51 11.80 9.77 23.85
CA LEU A 51 11.23 10.00 22.52
C LEU A 51 12.36 10.25 21.49
N PRO A 52 12.45 9.45 20.41
CA PRO A 52 13.42 9.69 19.36
C PRO A 52 13.24 11.09 18.74
N PRO A 53 14.31 11.90 18.61
CA PRO A 53 14.21 13.21 17.97
C PRO A 53 13.84 13.08 16.49
N SER A 54 13.23 14.13 15.94
CA SER A 54 12.88 14.18 14.53
C SER A 54 14.09 13.93 13.63
N GLY A 55 13.93 13.08 12.63
CA GLY A 55 14.99 12.70 11.71
C GLY A 55 15.85 11.53 12.16
N ARG A 56 15.73 11.05 13.41
CA ARG A 56 16.43 9.84 13.85
C ARG A 56 15.97 8.63 13.02
N THR A 57 16.92 7.83 12.55
CA THR A 57 16.64 6.67 11.69
C THR A 57 16.92 5.35 12.38
N ALA A 58 16.14 4.32 12.04
CA ALA A 58 16.37 2.93 12.44
C ALA A 58 16.06 1.98 11.27
N PRO A 59 16.75 0.83 11.15
CA PRO A 59 16.45 -0.13 10.09
C PRO A 59 15.03 -0.69 10.24
N LEU A 60 14.31 -0.82 9.13
CA LEU A 60 13.02 -1.50 9.13
C LEU A 60 13.23 -3.01 9.29
N GLY A 61 12.47 -3.62 10.19
CA GLY A 61 12.55 -5.06 10.49
C GLY A 61 11.34 -5.87 10.00
N ALA A 62 10.15 -5.26 9.96
CA ALA A 62 8.93 -5.90 9.51
C ALA A 62 7.84 -4.86 9.22
N ILE A 63 6.78 -5.28 8.53
CA ILE A 63 5.51 -4.58 8.40
C ILE A 63 4.50 -5.35 9.24
N VAL A 64 3.86 -4.68 10.21
CA VAL A 64 2.86 -5.29 11.08
C VAL A 64 1.51 -4.62 10.86
N LEU A 65 0.56 -5.36 10.29
CA LEU A 65 -0.82 -4.94 10.13
C LEU A 65 -1.59 -5.21 11.42
N LEU A 66 -2.27 -4.19 11.94
CA LEU A 66 -3.01 -4.28 13.19
C LEU A 66 -4.47 -4.65 12.91
N GLU A 67 -4.96 -5.74 13.51
CA GLU A 67 -6.35 -6.16 13.41
C GLU A 67 -6.92 -6.42 14.81
N ARG A 68 -7.80 -5.53 15.27
CA ARG A 68 -8.43 -5.69 16.58
C ARG A 68 -9.59 -6.70 16.49
N SER A 69 -9.56 -7.72 17.34
CA SER A 69 -10.61 -8.73 17.48
C SER A 69 -10.77 -9.12 18.94
N GLU A 70 -12.00 -9.03 19.47
CA GLU A 70 -12.27 -9.22 20.90
C GLU A 70 -12.22 -10.69 21.37
N ALA A 71 -12.11 -11.65 20.43
CA ALA A 71 -12.45 -13.04 20.72
C ALA A 71 -11.26 -13.98 21.03
N GLN A 72 -10.00 -13.52 20.97
CA GLN A 72 -8.84 -14.42 21.07
C GLN A 72 -7.59 -13.77 21.70
N PRO A 73 -6.67 -14.57 22.30
CA PRO A 73 -5.33 -14.11 22.66
C PRO A 73 -4.61 -13.48 21.46
N PRO A 74 -3.65 -12.57 21.70
CA PRO A 74 -2.92 -11.95 20.60
C PRO A 74 -2.15 -13.03 19.81
N SER A 75 -2.15 -12.89 18.49
CA SER A 75 -1.41 -13.77 17.59
C SER A 75 -0.75 -12.98 16.48
N LEU A 76 0.39 -13.49 16.04
CA LEU A 76 1.18 -12.91 14.96
C LEU A 76 1.31 -13.98 13.87
N SER A 77 0.80 -13.68 12.68
CA SER A 77 0.83 -14.60 11.54
C SER A 77 1.33 -13.90 10.27
N PRO A 78 1.96 -14.62 9.33
CA PRO A 78 2.26 -14.09 8.01
C PRO A 78 1.01 -13.59 7.28
N VAL A 79 1.21 -12.66 6.35
CA VAL A 79 0.18 -12.13 5.45
C VAL A 79 0.76 -12.09 4.04
N GLU A 80 -0.08 -12.37 3.05
CA GLU A 80 0.31 -12.24 1.66
C GLU A 80 0.70 -10.78 1.31
N PRO A 81 1.80 -10.57 0.57
CA PRO A 81 2.32 -9.24 0.27
C PRO A 81 1.30 -8.28 -0.36
N GLU A 82 0.40 -8.76 -1.22
CA GLU A 82 -0.63 -7.97 -1.89
C GLU A 82 -1.69 -7.45 -0.93
N ILE A 83 -2.00 -8.20 0.13
CA ILE A 83 -2.93 -7.73 1.17
C ILE A 83 -2.30 -6.57 1.95
N ALA A 84 -1.00 -6.66 2.23
CA ALA A 84 -0.28 -5.54 2.85
C ALA A 84 -0.12 -4.36 1.91
N MET A 85 0.12 -4.60 0.63
CA MET A 85 0.16 -3.56 -0.39
C MET A 85 -1.16 -2.78 -0.43
N ASP A 86 -2.29 -3.47 -0.50
CA ASP A 86 -3.63 -2.86 -0.48
C ASP A 86 -3.87 -2.05 0.80
N THR A 87 -3.48 -2.59 1.96
CA THR A 87 -3.61 -1.91 3.24
C THR A 87 -2.76 -0.64 3.31
N LEU A 88 -1.50 -0.71 2.83
CA LEU A 88 -0.57 0.41 2.86
C LEU A 88 -0.97 1.49 1.86
N LEU A 89 -1.42 1.13 0.65
CA LEU A 89 -1.94 2.08 -0.32
C LEU A 89 -3.15 2.83 0.23
N PHE A 90 -4.06 2.13 0.93
CA PHE A 90 -5.18 2.77 1.61
C PHE A 90 -4.75 3.64 2.78
N GLN A 91 -3.60 3.43 3.41
CA GLN A 91 -3.15 4.29 4.52
C GLN A 91 -2.34 5.51 4.05
N ASN A 92 -1.69 5.42 2.88
CA ASN A 92 -0.80 6.44 2.33
C ASN A 92 -1.53 7.41 1.38
N PHE A 93 -2.57 8.09 1.87
CA PHE A 93 -3.40 9.04 1.10
C PHE A 93 -2.74 10.40 0.80
N THR A 94 -1.43 10.46 0.57
CA THR A 94 -0.77 11.71 0.15
C THR A 94 -0.84 11.84 -1.36
N ARG A 95 -1.85 12.58 -1.85
CA ARG A 95 -2.03 12.93 -3.29
C ARG A 95 -0.91 13.82 -3.86
N GLU A 96 -0.06 14.36 -3.00
CA GLU A 96 1.03 15.26 -3.39
C GLU A 96 2.28 14.50 -3.86
N VAL A 97 2.36 13.20 -3.60
CA VAL A 97 3.54 12.38 -3.92
C VAL A 97 3.33 11.61 -5.22
N HIS A 98 4.36 11.58 -6.06
CA HIS A 98 4.38 10.86 -7.33
C HIS A 98 4.10 9.37 -7.13
N SER A 99 2.99 8.89 -7.69
CA SER A 99 2.47 7.59 -7.35
C SER A 99 3.36 6.43 -7.81
N VAL A 100 4.20 6.61 -8.84
CA VAL A 100 5.26 5.64 -9.21
C VAL A 100 6.28 5.42 -8.09
N ASP A 101 6.67 6.47 -7.37
CA ASP A 101 7.67 6.36 -6.29
C ASP A 101 7.07 5.65 -5.08
N VAL A 102 5.82 5.98 -4.75
CA VAL A 102 5.04 5.30 -3.70
C VAL A 102 4.87 3.82 -4.06
N LEU A 103 4.48 3.52 -5.31
CA LEU A 103 4.31 2.17 -5.81
C LEU A 103 5.60 1.35 -5.65
N LYS A 104 6.72 1.87 -6.15
CA LYS A 104 8.03 1.21 -6.04
C LYS A 104 8.47 1.01 -4.59
N LEU A 105 8.25 2.02 -3.74
CA LEU A 105 8.60 1.95 -2.31
C LEU A 105 7.80 0.86 -1.61
N LEU A 106 6.47 0.90 -1.73
CA LEU A 106 5.59 -0.03 -1.04
C LEU A 106 5.78 -1.45 -1.56
N ALA A 107 5.86 -1.65 -2.89
CA ALA A 107 6.12 -2.96 -3.48
C ALA A 107 7.46 -3.53 -2.99
N ARG A 108 8.52 -2.72 -2.93
CA ARG A 108 9.80 -3.17 -2.38
C ARG A 108 9.67 -3.54 -0.91
N MET A 109 9.00 -2.72 -0.11
CA MET A 109 8.82 -2.99 1.31
C MET A 109 8.05 -4.29 1.55
N THR A 110 6.93 -4.51 0.87
CA THR A 110 6.07 -5.69 1.06
C THR A 110 6.69 -6.99 0.52
N THR A 111 7.59 -6.90 -0.47
CA THR A 111 8.28 -8.08 -1.03
C THR A 111 9.60 -8.42 -0.34
N THR A 112 10.15 -7.52 0.49
CA THR A 112 11.46 -7.75 1.14
C THR A 112 11.43 -7.78 2.66
N LEU A 113 10.44 -7.14 3.30
CA LEU A 113 10.26 -7.22 4.74
C LEU A 113 9.28 -8.35 5.08
N PRO A 114 9.46 -9.02 6.23
CA PRO A 114 8.41 -9.84 6.81
C PRO A 114 7.12 -9.03 6.95
N VAL A 115 6.04 -9.55 6.37
CA VAL A 115 4.70 -8.97 6.47
C VAL A 115 3.88 -9.82 7.42
N LEU A 116 3.46 -9.23 8.52
CA LEU A 116 2.78 -9.91 9.61
C LEU A 116 1.46 -9.22 9.93
N ARG A 117 0.50 -9.99 10.44
CA ARG A 117 -0.74 -9.50 11.01
C ARG A 117 -0.76 -9.81 12.49
N LEU A 118 -0.94 -8.76 13.28
CA LEU A 118 -1.20 -8.84 14.70
C LEU A 118 -2.71 -8.81 14.92
N ARG A 119 -3.29 -9.97 15.23
CA ARG A 119 -4.67 -10.04 15.74
C ARG A 119 -4.63 -9.89 17.24
N TYR A 120 -5.43 -8.99 17.81
CA TYR A 120 -5.43 -8.76 19.26
C TYR A 120 -6.73 -8.19 19.80
N GLY A 121 -7.12 -8.58 21.02
CA GLY A 121 -8.21 -7.93 21.76
C GLY A 121 -7.70 -6.79 22.65
N GLU A 122 -6.64 -7.07 23.41
CA GLU A 122 -6.07 -6.20 24.44
C GLU A 122 -4.68 -5.67 24.09
N ALA A 123 -4.50 -4.36 24.24
CA ALA A 123 -3.26 -3.67 23.86
C ALA A 123 -2.02 -4.13 24.67
N PRO A 124 -2.09 -4.38 26.00
CA PRO A 124 -0.91 -4.85 26.76
C PRO A 124 -0.39 -6.19 26.25
N GLN A 125 -1.29 -7.16 26.04
CA GLN A 125 -0.92 -8.48 25.55
C GLN A 125 -0.33 -8.42 24.13
N ALA A 126 -0.88 -7.54 23.28
CA ALA A 126 -0.36 -7.29 21.94
C ALA A 126 1.06 -6.71 21.97
N ALA A 127 1.32 -5.77 22.88
CA ALA A 127 2.65 -5.18 23.06
C ALA A 127 3.68 -6.20 23.55
N ASP A 128 3.31 -7.06 24.51
CA ASP A 128 4.16 -8.14 25.01
C ASP A 128 4.52 -9.13 23.89
N LEU A 129 3.55 -9.52 23.06
CA LEU A 129 3.79 -10.41 21.93
C LEU A 129 4.77 -9.80 20.93
N LEU A 130 4.63 -8.51 20.60
CA LEU A 130 5.55 -7.82 19.71
C LEU A 130 6.96 -7.73 20.30
N ALA A 131 7.09 -7.37 21.57
CA ALA A 131 8.38 -7.27 22.26
C ALA A 131 9.12 -8.62 22.29
N GLN A 132 8.39 -9.71 22.51
CA GLN A 132 8.94 -11.07 22.46
C GLN A 132 9.34 -11.48 21.05
N SER A 133 8.47 -11.22 20.06
CA SER A 133 8.68 -11.60 18.66
C SER A 133 9.87 -10.86 18.02
N PHE A 134 10.12 -9.61 18.41
CA PHE A 134 11.21 -8.78 17.90
C PHE A 134 12.35 -8.58 18.91
N LYS A 135 12.48 -9.48 19.90
CA LYS A 135 13.61 -9.46 20.86
C LYS A 135 14.96 -9.52 20.15
N VAL A 136 15.02 -10.27 19.04
CA VAL A 136 16.12 -10.22 18.08
C VAL A 136 15.61 -9.46 16.86
N TRP A 137 16.25 -8.33 16.56
CA TRP A 137 15.84 -7.51 15.42
C TRP A 137 16.20 -8.21 14.10
N PRO A 138 15.31 -8.23 13.10
CA PRO A 138 15.61 -8.80 11.79
C PRO A 138 16.79 -8.11 11.10
N ASP A 139 17.47 -8.83 10.22
CA ASP A 139 18.58 -8.28 9.46
C ASP A 139 18.13 -7.09 8.59
N PRO A 140 18.87 -5.97 8.58
CA PRO A 140 18.48 -4.80 7.80
C PRO A 140 18.44 -5.09 6.30
N VAL A 141 17.33 -4.75 5.65
CA VAL A 141 17.19 -4.86 4.20
C VAL A 141 18.02 -3.77 3.50
N PRO A 142 18.87 -4.11 2.51
CA PRO A 142 19.57 -3.11 1.69
C PRO A 142 18.59 -2.19 0.95
N SER A 143 18.84 -0.88 0.96
CA SER A 143 18.08 0.07 0.17
C SER A 143 18.45 -0.08 -1.31
N ASP A 144 17.45 0.07 -2.16
CA ASP A 144 17.68 0.25 -3.58
C ASP A 144 18.16 1.69 -3.87
N PRO A 145 19.25 1.90 -4.64
CA PRO A 145 19.63 3.23 -5.10
C PRO A 145 18.51 3.96 -5.85
N VAL A 146 17.65 3.22 -6.57
CA VAL A 146 16.50 3.77 -7.30
C VAL A 146 15.47 4.39 -6.34
N LEU A 147 15.44 3.92 -5.09
CA LEU A 147 14.52 4.37 -4.04
C LEU A 147 15.15 5.40 -3.08
N ALA A 148 16.44 5.70 -3.26
CA ALA A 148 17.18 6.62 -2.39
C ALA A 148 16.88 8.10 -2.69
N GLY A 149 16.17 8.38 -3.78
CA GLY A 149 15.70 9.72 -4.13
C GLY A 149 14.59 10.22 -3.18
N ALA A 150 14.47 11.53 -3.02
CA ALA A 150 13.29 12.11 -2.40
C ALA A 150 12.07 11.78 -3.27
N LEU A 151 10.96 11.39 -2.63
CA LEU A 151 9.71 11.12 -3.34
C LEU A 151 9.32 12.38 -4.14
N ALA A 152 9.17 12.25 -5.45
CA ALA A 152 8.84 13.37 -6.31
C ALA A 152 7.41 13.87 -6.02
N ARG A 153 7.13 15.12 -6.40
CA ARG A 153 5.77 15.66 -6.33
C ARG A 153 5.00 15.25 -7.58
N ALA A 154 3.74 14.83 -7.44
CA ALA A 154 2.90 14.46 -8.58
C ALA A 154 2.51 15.71 -9.42
N ASP A 155 2.48 15.56 -10.74
CA ASP A 155 1.91 16.56 -11.66
C ASP A 155 0.53 16.11 -12.12
N LEU A 156 -0.49 16.41 -11.31
CA LEU A 156 -1.86 15.93 -11.53
C LEU A 156 -2.57 16.64 -12.69
N ASP A 157 -2.07 17.80 -13.13
CA ASP A 157 -2.70 18.61 -14.20
C ASP A 157 -2.28 18.15 -15.61
N ALA A 158 -1.30 17.24 -15.71
CA ALA A 158 -0.70 16.80 -16.97
C ALA A 158 -1.29 15.49 -17.54
N MET A 159 -2.24 14.85 -16.87
CA MET A 159 -2.74 13.52 -17.27
C MET A 159 -3.53 13.58 -18.59
N PRO A 160 -3.04 13.00 -19.71
CA PRO A 160 -3.79 12.94 -20.94
C PRO A 160 -4.85 11.84 -20.84
N ALA A 161 -6.10 12.22 -20.61
CA ALA A 161 -7.22 11.29 -20.69
C ALA A 161 -7.63 11.08 -22.16
N ILE A 162 -7.77 9.83 -22.57
CA ILE A 162 -8.32 9.48 -23.89
C ILE A 162 -9.67 8.78 -23.74
N VAL A 163 -10.58 9.06 -24.68
CA VAL A 163 -11.85 8.34 -24.80
C VAL A 163 -11.65 7.14 -25.71
N VAL A 164 -11.87 5.95 -25.18
CA VAL A 164 -11.81 4.71 -25.97
C VAL A 164 -13.01 4.67 -26.93
N THR A 165 -12.69 4.62 -28.22
CA THR A 165 -13.60 4.54 -29.36
C THR A 165 -13.53 3.16 -30.00
N ALA A 166 -14.69 2.61 -30.35
CA ALA A 166 -14.82 1.31 -31.01
C ALA A 166 -14.11 1.29 -32.38
N GLY A 167 -13.48 0.16 -32.72
CA GLY A 167 -12.74 -0.03 -33.99
C GLY A 167 -11.36 0.62 -34.07
N GLU A 168 -10.98 1.45 -33.09
CA GLU A 168 -9.61 1.98 -32.96
C GLU A 168 -8.72 1.00 -32.18
N THR A 169 -7.40 1.07 -32.41
CA THR A 169 -6.43 0.25 -31.67
C THR A 169 -5.73 1.05 -30.59
N TYR A 170 -5.43 0.36 -29.48
CA TYR A 170 -4.77 0.93 -28.32
C TYR A 170 -3.59 0.07 -27.91
N ARG A 171 -2.62 0.69 -27.23
CA ARG A 171 -1.49 0.00 -26.61
C ARG A 171 -1.20 0.60 -25.24
N GLN A 172 -0.44 -0.12 -24.41
CA GLN A 172 0.10 0.43 -23.17
C GLN A 172 0.87 1.74 -23.44
N ARG A 173 0.64 2.77 -22.63
CA ARG A 173 1.39 4.02 -22.72
C ARG A 173 2.83 3.78 -22.25
N PRO A 174 3.85 4.17 -23.04
CA PRO A 174 5.24 4.06 -22.62
C PRO A 174 5.50 4.78 -21.29
N GLY A 175 6.21 4.13 -20.37
CA GLY A 175 6.55 4.69 -19.07
C GLY A 175 5.52 4.41 -17.96
N ALA A 176 4.43 3.69 -18.24
CA ALA A 176 3.59 3.07 -17.21
C ALA A 176 4.47 2.28 -16.23
N ALA A 177 4.40 2.64 -14.96
CA ALA A 177 5.09 1.92 -13.91
C ALA A 177 4.25 0.72 -13.50
N MET A 178 4.94 -0.39 -13.25
CA MET A 178 4.32 -1.65 -12.90
C MET A 178 5.05 -2.27 -11.72
N ALA A 179 4.29 -2.92 -10.83
CA ALA A 179 4.85 -3.73 -9.76
C ALA A 179 4.03 -5.00 -9.56
N ASP A 180 4.69 -6.14 -9.68
CA ASP A 180 4.18 -7.44 -9.29
C ASP A 180 4.36 -7.61 -7.77
N VAL A 181 3.27 -7.87 -7.06
CA VAL A 181 3.27 -8.13 -5.62
C VAL A 181 2.34 -9.31 -5.36
N GLY A 182 2.90 -10.45 -4.98
CA GLY A 182 2.14 -11.71 -4.89
C GLY A 182 1.51 -12.05 -6.25
N ASP A 183 0.20 -12.32 -6.25
CA ASP A 183 -0.59 -12.60 -7.46
C ASP A 183 -1.25 -11.35 -8.06
N ALA A 184 -0.93 -10.16 -7.54
CA ALA A 184 -1.53 -8.90 -7.97
C ALA A 184 -0.54 -8.04 -8.76
N LEU A 185 -1.05 -7.43 -9.83
CA LEU A 185 -0.33 -6.43 -10.60
C LEU A 185 -0.84 -5.04 -10.25
N TYR A 186 0.09 -4.12 -10.01
CA TYR A 186 -0.21 -2.73 -9.73
C TYR A 186 0.35 -1.84 -10.83
N LEU A 187 -0.47 -0.91 -11.33
CA LEU A 187 -0.12 0.04 -12.38
C LEU A 187 -0.17 1.48 -11.88
N SER A 188 0.71 2.30 -12.42
CA SER A 188 0.69 3.75 -12.22
C SER A 188 1.09 4.44 -13.53
N ASP A 189 0.39 5.53 -13.82
CA ASP A 189 0.67 6.37 -14.98
C ASP A 189 2.04 7.09 -14.83
N PRO A 190 2.76 7.39 -15.93
CA PRO A 190 4.06 8.04 -15.83
C PRO A 190 4.09 9.39 -15.13
N GLU A 191 2.98 10.13 -15.06
CA GLU A 191 2.91 11.42 -14.37
C GLU A 191 2.66 11.27 -12.85
N GLY A 192 2.46 10.03 -12.38
CA GLY A 192 2.35 9.71 -10.97
C GLY A 192 1.00 10.08 -10.38
N GLY A 193 -0.07 10.05 -11.17
CA GLY A 193 -1.43 10.39 -10.74
C GLY A 193 -2.04 9.38 -9.76
N ARG A 194 -2.20 8.12 -10.17
CA ARG A 194 -2.88 7.09 -9.33
C ARG A 194 -2.24 5.71 -9.46
N ILE A 195 -2.45 4.88 -8.43
CA ILE A 195 -2.11 3.46 -8.45
C ILE A 195 -3.39 2.64 -8.63
N HIS A 196 -3.38 1.71 -9.57
CA HIS A 196 -4.47 0.81 -9.92
C HIS A 196 -4.05 -0.63 -9.66
N ARG A 197 -4.89 -1.41 -8.96
CA ARG A 197 -4.69 -2.85 -8.77
C ARG A 197 -5.45 -3.60 -9.87
N LEU A 198 -4.79 -4.51 -10.57
CA LEU A 198 -5.41 -5.35 -11.58
C LEU A 198 -5.77 -6.72 -11.02
N ASN A 199 -7.00 -7.15 -11.28
CA ASN A 199 -7.40 -8.55 -11.09
C ASN A 199 -6.86 -9.43 -12.25
N PRO A 200 -6.96 -10.77 -12.18
CA PRO A 200 -6.41 -11.65 -13.21
C PRO A 200 -6.92 -11.37 -14.64
N VAL A 201 -8.19 -11.01 -14.82
CA VAL A 201 -8.75 -10.68 -16.14
C VAL A 201 -8.18 -9.37 -16.66
N SER A 202 -8.12 -8.34 -15.81
CA SER A 202 -7.50 -7.06 -16.13
C SER A 202 -6.02 -7.18 -16.44
N GLN A 203 -5.29 -8.11 -15.79
CA GLN A 203 -3.91 -8.44 -16.11
C GLN A 203 -3.77 -9.03 -17.52
N ALA A 204 -4.65 -9.97 -17.89
CA ALA A 204 -4.66 -10.53 -19.24
C ALA A 204 -4.93 -9.46 -20.31
N ILE A 205 -5.90 -8.56 -20.06
CA ILE A 205 -6.16 -7.44 -20.97
C ILE A 205 -4.94 -6.51 -21.06
N TRP A 206 -4.30 -6.21 -19.93
CA TRP A 206 -3.08 -5.40 -19.90
C TRP A 206 -1.97 -6.04 -20.73
N THR A 207 -1.73 -7.35 -20.62
CA THR A 207 -0.74 -8.07 -21.44
C THR A 207 -1.07 -7.98 -22.94
N LEU A 208 -2.35 -8.11 -23.32
CA LEU A 208 -2.75 -7.98 -24.74
C LEU A 208 -2.42 -6.60 -25.32
N LEU A 209 -2.47 -5.55 -24.50
CA LEU A 209 -2.15 -4.18 -24.90
C LEU A 209 -0.64 -3.92 -25.10
N GLU A 210 0.25 -4.89 -24.88
CA GLU A 210 1.66 -4.79 -25.30
C GLU A 210 1.80 -4.60 -26.82
N HIS A 211 0.80 -5.04 -27.57
CA HIS A 211 0.67 -4.82 -29.00
C HIS A 211 -0.62 -4.03 -29.30
N PRO A 212 -0.64 -3.19 -30.36
CA PRO A 212 -1.85 -2.48 -30.75
C PRO A 212 -3.02 -3.43 -30.97
N ILE A 213 -4.09 -3.26 -30.19
CA ILE A 213 -5.27 -4.14 -30.20
C ILE A 213 -6.54 -3.33 -29.94
N SER A 214 -7.66 -3.71 -30.57
CA SER A 214 -8.95 -3.07 -30.35
C SER A 214 -9.73 -3.71 -29.20
N PRO A 215 -10.69 -2.99 -28.57
CA PRO A 215 -11.57 -3.58 -27.54
C PRO A 215 -12.34 -4.81 -28.04
N GLU A 216 -12.72 -4.84 -29.30
CA GLU A 216 -13.43 -5.98 -29.91
C GLU A 216 -12.52 -7.20 -30.03
N GLN A 217 -11.27 -7.01 -30.45
CA GLN A 217 -10.28 -8.09 -30.51
C GLN A 217 -9.95 -8.64 -29.12
N ILE A 218 -9.81 -7.77 -28.11
CA ILE A 218 -9.63 -8.19 -26.70
C ILE A 218 -10.82 -9.05 -26.25
N ARG A 219 -12.05 -8.59 -26.51
CA ARG A 219 -13.27 -9.34 -26.18
C ARG A 219 -13.26 -10.71 -26.84
N ASP A 220 -12.93 -10.79 -28.13
CA ASP A 220 -12.95 -12.04 -28.87
C ASP A 220 -11.92 -13.05 -28.30
N VAL A 221 -10.71 -12.58 -27.95
CA VAL A 221 -9.69 -13.39 -27.26
C VAL A 221 -10.18 -13.89 -25.89
N LEU A 222 -10.83 -13.02 -25.10
CA LEU A 222 -11.33 -13.41 -23.78
C LEU A 222 -12.52 -14.37 -23.83
N VAL A 223 -13.42 -14.22 -24.80
CA VAL A 223 -14.53 -15.16 -25.03
C VAL A 223 -13.99 -16.55 -25.37
N GLU A 224 -12.91 -16.63 -26.14
CA GLU A 224 -12.22 -17.89 -26.43
C GLU A 224 -11.53 -18.48 -25.20
N ALA A 225 -10.88 -17.64 -24.38
CA ALA A 225 -10.17 -18.08 -23.19
C ALA A 225 -11.10 -18.49 -22.03
N PHE A 226 -12.32 -17.95 -21.96
CA PHE A 226 -13.29 -18.17 -20.89
C PHE A 226 -14.66 -18.61 -21.44
N PRO A 227 -14.75 -19.79 -22.08
CA PRO A 227 -15.97 -20.24 -22.78
C PRO A 227 -17.17 -20.44 -21.86
N ASP A 228 -16.95 -20.65 -20.56
CA ASP A 228 -18.00 -20.83 -19.56
C ASP A 228 -18.58 -19.51 -19.03
N THR A 229 -18.02 -18.36 -19.45
CA THR A 229 -18.48 -17.03 -19.02
C THR A 229 -19.38 -16.40 -20.09
N ASN A 230 -20.45 -15.73 -19.67
CA ASN A 230 -21.38 -15.05 -20.59
C ASN A 230 -20.62 -14.00 -21.45
N PRO A 231 -20.65 -14.11 -22.79
CA PRO A 231 -19.96 -13.18 -23.69
C PRO A 231 -20.38 -11.71 -23.53
N ASP A 232 -21.64 -11.43 -23.21
CA ASP A 232 -22.13 -10.07 -23.00
C ASP A 232 -21.49 -9.44 -21.75
N ARG A 233 -21.26 -10.27 -20.72
CA ARG A 233 -20.57 -9.84 -19.50
C ARG A 233 -19.09 -9.55 -19.78
N ILE A 234 -18.41 -10.41 -20.54
CA ILE A 234 -17.03 -10.16 -20.98
C ILE A 234 -16.95 -8.84 -21.76
N GLY A 235 -17.90 -8.59 -22.66
CA GLY A 235 -17.95 -7.34 -23.43
C GLY A 235 -18.12 -6.10 -22.56
N ALA A 236 -18.99 -6.17 -21.54
CA ALA A 236 -19.17 -5.08 -20.58
C ALA A 236 -17.89 -4.84 -19.75
N ASP A 237 -17.29 -5.90 -19.22
CA ASP A 237 -16.07 -5.83 -18.40
C ASP A 237 -14.88 -5.25 -19.19
N VAL A 238 -14.70 -5.67 -20.45
CA VAL A 238 -13.67 -5.10 -21.35
C VAL A 238 -13.93 -3.63 -21.62
N THR A 239 -15.18 -3.25 -21.89
CA THR A 239 -15.54 -1.85 -22.18
C THR A 239 -15.26 -0.96 -20.97
N GLU A 240 -15.70 -1.37 -19.77
CA GLU A 240 -15.46 -0.64 -18.53
C GLU A 240 -13.96 -0.53 -18.23
N PHE A 241 -13.22 -1.63 -18.36
CA PHE A 241 -11.79 -1.64 -18.08
C PHE A 241 -11.00 -0.76 -19.05
N MET A 242 -11.26 -0.86 -20.36
CA MET A 242 -10.60 -0.03 -21.38
C MET A 242 -10.90 1.45 -21.17
N ALA A 243 -12.16 1.82 -20.87
CA ALA A 243 -12.52 3.19 -20.54
C ALA A 243 -11.77 3.69 -19.29
N GLY A 244 -11.62 2.84 -18.28
CA GLY A 244 -10.83 3.13 -17.08
C GLY A 244 -9.36 3.39 -17.39
N LEU A 245 -8.73 2.58 -18.25
CA LEU A 245 -7.34 2.77 -18.68
C LEU A 245 -7.15 4.09 -19.46
N GLY A 246 -8.07 4.41 -20.37
CA GLY A 246 -8.03 5.65 -21.15
C GLY A 246 -8.19 6.90 -20.28
N ALA A 247 -9.12 6.86 -19.31
CA ALA A 247 -9.32 7.95 -18.35
C ALA A 247 -8.12 8.11 -17.38
N ALA A 248 -7.42 7.03 -17.08
CA ALA A 248 -6.23 7.03 -16.24
C ALA A 248 -4.93 7.39 -16.99
N GLY A 249 -4.98 7.61 -18.31
CA GLY A 249 -3.80 7.87 -19.13
C GLY A 249 -2.84 6.67 -19.20
N LEU A 250 -3.33 5.44 -19.06
CA LEU A 250 -2.49 4.23 -19.05
C LEU A 250 -2.31 3.62 -20.45
N ILE A 251 -3.05 4.09 -21.44
CA ILE A 251 -3.01 3.62 -22.83
C ILE A 251 -2.96 4.78 -23.80
N ASP A 252 -2.34 4.54 -24.96
CA ASP A 252 -2.34 5.44 -26.11
C ASP A 252 -3.15 4.84 -27.26
N ARG A 253 -3.82 5.69 -28.03
CA ARG A 253 -4.38 5.32 -29.34
C ARG A 253 -3.25 5.23 -30.37
N VAL A 254 -3.28 4.20 -31.21
CA VAL A 254 -2.29 3.92 -32.27
C VAL A 254 -2.88 4.15 -33.65
#